data_AF-A0A563VYB6-F1
#
_entry.id   AF-A0A563VYB6-F1
#
_cell.length_a   1.000
_cell.length_b   1.000
_cell.length_c   1.000
_cell.angle_alpha   90.00
_cell.angle_beta   90.00
_cell.angle_gamma   90.00
#
_symmetry.space_group_name_H-M   'P 1'
#
loop_
_entity.id
_entity.type
_entity.pdbx_description
1 polymer ?
#
loop_
_entity_poly.entity_id
_entity_poly.type
_entity_poly.pdbx_seq_one_letter_code
_entity_poly.pdbx_strand_id
1 'polypeptide(L)'
;MAVEKILNLLDEKVTELPFVDKSTVKMSTDHIVTGSPSSRSNTGMVNLRLDERWKKNMIFRDKLIISGLTLPLLYSYKYFNFKSLQNIS
;
A
#
# COMPACT_ATOMS: atom_id res chain seq x y z
N MET A 1 -2.92 -4.97 -14.46
CA MET A 1 -2.59 -4.67 -13.03
C MET A 1 -2.82 -3.19 -12.69
N ALA A 2 -2.78 -2.79 -11.42
CA ALA A 2 -2.86 -1.37 -11.04
C ALA A 2 -1.73 -0.53 -11.65
N VAL A 3 -0.52 -1.08 -11.73
CA VAL A 3 0.64 -0.42 -12.34
C VAL A 3 0.45 -0.16 -13.83
N GLU A 4 -0.09 -1.11 -14.60
CA GLU A 4 -0.43 -0.88 -16.02
C GLU A 4 -1.45 0.24 -16.20
N LYS A 5 -2.45 0.35 -15.31
CA LYS A 5 -3.40 1.46 -15.34
C LYS A 5 -2.72 2.81 -15.10
N ILE A 6 -1.70 2.84 -14.25
CA ILE A 6 -0.88 4.04 -14.01
C ILE A 6 -0.04 4.37 -15.25
N LEU A 7 0.58 3.38 -15.89
CA LEU A 7 1.33 3.63 -17.14
C LEU A 7 0.44 4.19 -18.24
N ASN A 8 -0.74 3.60 -18.44
CA ASN A 8 -1.72 4.10 -19.41
C ASN A 8 -2.19 5.53 -19.06
N LEU A 9 -2.32 5.86 -17.78
CA LEU A 9 -2.64 7.22 -17.34
C LEU A 9 -1.54 8.23 -17.70
N LEU A 10 -0.27 7.77 -17.69
CA LEU A 10 0.90 8.57 -18.03
C LEU A 10 1.21 8.58 -19.54
N ASP A 11 0.39 7.91 -20.36
CA ASP A 11 0.65 7.66 -21.79
C ASP A 11 2.01 6.98 -22.04
N GLU A 12 2.50 6.24 -21.05
CA GLU A 12 3.73 5.46 -21.15
C GLU A 12 3.44 4.10 -21.75
N LYS A 13 4.32 3.63 -22.64
CA LYS A 13 4.18 2.29 -23.22
C LYS A 13 4.29 1.26 -22.11
N VAL A 14 3.30 0.38 -22.02
CA VAL A 14 3.34 -0.81 -21.18
C VAL A 14 4.45 -1.72 -21.70
N THR A 15 5.65 -1.49 -21.21
CA THR A 15 6.85 -2.31 -21.45
C THR A 15 6.85 -3.47 -20.44
N GLU A 16 7.82 -4.38 -20.55
CA GLU A 16 8.07 -5.44 -19.58
C GLU A 16 8.24 -4.86 -18.17
N LEU A 17 7.17 -4.92 -17.37
CA LEU A 17 7.21 -4.56 -15.96
C LEU A 17 8.03 -5.63 -15.21
N PRO A 18 8.79 -5.26 -14.16
CA PRO A 18 9.66 -6.19 -13.42
C PRO A 18 8.90 -7.14 -12.48
N PHE A 19 7.65 -7.47 -12.79
CA PHE A 19 6.85 -8.44 -12.04
C PHE A 19 7.17 -9.84 -12.52
N VAL A 20 7.64 -10.69 -11.60
CA VAL A 20 7.85 -12.12 -11.86
C VAL A 20 6.51 -12.87 -11.75
N ASP A 21 5.64 -12.39 -10.86
CA ASP A 21 4.26 -12.87 -10.70
C ASP A 21 3.35 -11.74 -10.17
N LYS A 22 2.09 -12.06 -9.82
CA LYS A 22 1.08 -11.09 -9.35
C LYS A 22 1.48 -10.34 -8.07
N SER A 23 2.33 -10.93 -7.24
CA SER A 23 2.75 -10.42 -5.93
C SER A 23 4.26 -10.25 -5.81
N THR A 24 5.05 -10.66 -6.79
CA THR A 24 6.52 -10.63 -6.68
C THR A 24 7.13 -9.72 -7.73
N VAL A 25 7.95 -8.78 -7.27
CA VAL A 25 8.70 -7.83 -8.11
C VAL A 25 10.18 -8.09 -7.96
N LYS A 26 10.90 -8.14 -9.07
CA LYS A 26 12.36 -8.15 -9.06
C LYS A 26 12.88 -6.72 -9.02
N MET A 27 13.26 -6.25 -7.84
CA MET A 27 13.81 -4.89 -7.66
C MET A 27 15.30 -4.86 -7.98
N SER A 28 15.69 -3.91 -8.82
CA SER A 28 17.09 -3.51 -9.03
C SER A 28 17.57 -2.59 -7.91
N THR A 29 18.89 -2.32 -7.90
CA THR A 29 19.47 -1.33 -6.98
C THR A 29 18.99 0.06 -7.36
N ASP A 30 18.19 0.69 -6.48
CA ASP A 30 17.80 2.08 -6.62
C ASP A 30 18.68 2.95 -5.71
N HIS A 31 19.29 4.01 -6.25
CA HIS A 31 20.14 4.96 -5.49
C HIS A 31 19.33 5.93 -4.63
N ILE A 32 18.26 5.44 -3.99
CA ILE A 32 17.34 6.24 -3.18
C ILE A 32 17.83 6.23 -1.73
N VAL A 33 18.30 7.38 -1.26
CA VAL A 33 18.84 7.54 0.10
C VAL A 33 17.71 7.74 1.14
N THR A 34 16.49 8.09 0.72
CA THR A 34 15.37 8.48 1.61
C THR A 34 14.08 7.72 1.29
N GLY A 35 13.44 7.12 2.30
CA GLY A 35 12.20 6.36 2.15
C GLY A 35 11.83 5.59 3.43
N SER A 36 10.73 4.82 3.40
CA SER A 36 10.33 3.99 4.55
C SER A 36 11.44 2.99 4.92
N PRO A 37 11.74 2.76 6.22
CA PRO A 37 12.81 1.84 6.63
C PRO A 37 12.65 0.42 6.08
N SER A 38 11.40 -0.06 5.95
CA SER A 38 11.10 -1.40 5.40
C SER A 38 11.29 -1.52 3.89
N SER A 39 11.50 -0.42 3.17
CA SER A 39 11.75 -0.40 1.71
C SER A 39 13.20 -0.05 1.35
N ARG A 40 14.08 0.16 2.34
CA ARG A 40 15.40 0.80 2.16
C ARG A 40 16.54 -0.13 1.67
N SER A 41 16.28 -1.39 1.32
CA SER A 41 17.41 -2.30 1.01
C SER A 41 17.05 -3.60 0.31
N ASN A 42 15.79 -3.80 -0.10
CA ASN A 42 15.40 -5.06 -0.71
C ASN A 42 15.75 -5.06 -2.20
N THR A 43 16.95 -5.51 -2.51
CA THR A 43 17.37 -5.88 -3.86
C THR A 43 16.99 -7.33 -4.14
N GLY A 44 16.57 -7.65 -5.36
CA GLY A 44 16.16 -9.00 -5.76
C GLY A 44 14.65 -9.20 -5.66
N MET A 45 14.22 -10.39 -5.20
CA MET A 45 12.81 -10.77 -5.22
C MET A 45 12.05 -10.20 -4.02
N VAL A 46 11.15 -9.26 -4.29
CA VAL A 46 10.34 -8.58 -3.28
C VAL A 46 8.89 -9.05 -3.37
N ASN A 47 8.41 -9.67 -2.30
CA ASN A 47 7.01 -10.07 -2.19
C ASN A 47 6.16 -8.90 -1.67
N LEU A 48 5.23 -8.45 -2.51
CA LEU A 48 4.20 -7.47 -2.22
C LEU A 48 3.07 -8.14 -1.44
N ARG A 49 2.88 -7.66 -0.22
CA ARG A 49 1.79 -8.06 0.67
C ARG A 49 1.07 -6.82 1.18
N LEU A 50 -0.20 -6.99 1.52
CA LEU A 50 -0.97 -5.94 2.17
C LEU A 50 -0.36 -5.63 3.54
N ASP A 51 -0.07 -4.36 3.81
CA ASP A 51 0.38 -3.95 5.15
C ASP A 51 -0.83 -3.79 6.08
N GLU A 52 -0.92 -4.70 7.05
CA GLU A 52 -1.95 -4.68 8.08
C GLU A 52 -1.42 -4.29 9.46
N ARG A 53 -0.14 -3.90 9.58
CA ARG A 53 0.49 -3.60 10.87
C ARG A 53 -0.25 -2.50 11.61
N TRP A 54 -0.73 -1.48 10.90
CA TRP A 54 -1.51 -0.38 11.50
C TRP A 54 -2.81 -0.88 12.14
N LYS A 55 -3.46 -1.91 11.58
CA LYS A 55 -4.70 -2.47 12.16
C LYS A 55 -4.44 -3.21 13.47
N LYS A 56 -3.29 -3.89 13.55
CA LYS A 56 -2.91 -4.79 14.64
C LYS A 56 -2.16 -4.09 15.77
N ASN A 57 -1.35 -3.08 15.45
CA ASN A 57 -0.40 -2.49 16.40
C ASN A 57 -0.86 -1.11 16.93
N MET A 58 -1.92 -0.53 16.38
CA MET A 58 -2.44 0.76 16.84
C MET A 58 -3.26 0.58 18.12
N ILE A 59 -3.00 1.41 19.12
CA ILE A 59 -3.77 1.42 20.35
C ILE A 59 -5.22 1.85 20.09
N PHE A 60 -6.14 1.32 20.89
CA PHE A 60 -7.58 1.47 20.67
C PHE A 60 -8.07 2.92 20.58
N ARG A 61 -7.55 3.78 21.47
CA ARG A 61 -7.92 5.20 21.52
C ARG A 61 -7.54 5.93 20.22
N ASP A 62 -6.32 5.73 19.75
CA ASP A 62 -5.83 6.34 18.50
C ASP A 62 -6.63 5.84 17.30
N LYS A 63 -6.97 4.55 17.30
CA LYS A 63 -7.78 3.93 16.26
C LYS A 63 -9.15 4.60 16.14
N LEU A 64 -9.82 4.88 17.27
CA LEU A 64 -11.10 5.59 17.28
C LEU A 64 -10.97 7.03 16.78
N ILE A 65 -10.01 7.78 17.32
CA ILE A 65 -9.81 9.19 16.97
C ILE A 65 -9.51 9.35 15.48
N ILE A 66 -8.55 8.59 14.96
CA ILE A 66 -8.14 8.66 13.56
C ILE A 66 -9.27 8.21 12.64
N SER A 67 -10.00 7.14 13.00
CA SER A 67 -11.15 6.68 12.20
C SER A 67 -12.26 7.73 12.12
N GLY A 68 -12.54 8.44 13.22
CA GLY A 68 -13.51 9.53 13.23
C GLY A 68 -13.07 10.72 12.37
N LEU A 69 -11.81 11.15 12.51
CA LEU A 69 -11.26 12.28 11.74
C LEU A 69 -11.16 11.98 10.24
N THR A 70 -10.93 10.72 9.86
CA THR A 70 -10.77 10.31 8.45
C THR A 70 -12.04 9.75 7.81
N LEU A 71 -13.15 9.69 8.55
CA LEU A 71 -14.41 9.12 8.09
C LEU A 71 -14.91 9.69 6.74
N PRO A 72 -14.88 11.02 6.51
CA PRO A 72 -15.32 11.59 5.23
C PRO A 72 -14.45 11.13 4.05
N LEU A 73 -13.14 11.01 4.27
CA LEU A 73 -12.19 10.53 3.26
C LEU A 73 -12.36 9.04 2.98
N LEU A 74 -12.61 8.23 4.02
CA LEU A 74 -12.91 6.81 3.86
C LEU A 74 -14.15 6.61 2.99
N TYR A 75 -15.19 7.43 3.16
CA TYR A 75 -16.37 7.40 2.30
C TYR A 75 -16.04 7.83 0.86
N SER A 76 -15.38 8.97 0.68
CA SER A 76 -15.02 9.52 -0.64
C SER A 76 -14.16 8.54 -1.46
N TYR A 77 -13.19 7.90 -0.82
CA TYR A 77 -12.31 6.90 -1.45
C TYR A 77 -12.89 5.48 -1.49
N LYS A 78 -14.16 5.29 -1.08
CA LYS A 78 -14.85 3.99 -1.08
C LYS A 78 -14.16 2.92 -0.21
N TYR A 79 -13.43 3.35 0.82
CA TYR A 79 -12.85 2.49 1.87
C TYR A 79 -13.77 2.31 3.08
N PHE A 80 -14.91 2.99 3.10
CA PHE A 80 -15.94 2.79 4.12
C PHE A 80 -16.58 1.41 3.95
N ASN A 81 -16.10 0.43 4.71
CA ASN A 81 -16.68 -0.91 4.79
C ASN A 81 -16.93 -1.24 6.26
N PHE A 82 -18.11 -1.75 6.61
CA PHE A 82 -18.52 -2.07 7.98
C PHE A 82 -17.51 -2.98 8.72
N LYS A 83 -16.76 -3.80 7.97
CA LYS A 83 -15.68 -4.65 8.49
C LYS A 83 -14.45 -3.86 9.02
N SER A 84 -14.24 -2.61 8.61
CA SER A 84 -13.17 -1.75 9.12
C SER A 84 -13.46 -1.25 10.54
N LEU A 85 -14.74 -1.09 10.89
CA LEU A 85 -15.21 -0.66 12.20
C LEU A 85 -15.33 -1.82 13.21
N GLN A 86 -15.54 -3.05 12.75
CA GLN A 86 -15.60 -4.25 13.61
C GLN A 86 -14.27 -4.61 14.27
N ASN A 87 -13.14 -4.08 13.79
CA ASN A 87 -11.84 -4.26 14.46
C ASN A 87 -11.60 -3.22 15.57
N ILE A 88 -12.64 -2.48 15.97
CA ILE A 88 -12.64 -1.48 17.04
C ILE A 88 -13.45 -2.00 18.24
N SER A 89 -13.60 -3.33 18.41
CA SER A 89 -14.17 -3.96 19.61
C SER A 89 -13.21 -5.01 20.15
#